data_AF-A0A551Z1H4-F1
#
_entry.id   AF-A0A551Z1H4-F1
#
_cell.length_a   1.000
_cell.length_b   1.000
_cell.length_c   1.000
_cell.angle_alpha   90.00
_cell.angle_beta   90.00
_cell.angle_gamma   90.00
#
_symmetry.space_group_name_H-M   'P 1'
#
loop_
_entity.id
_entity.type
_entity.pdbx_description
1 polymer ?
#
loop_
_entity_poly.entity_id
_entity_poly.type
_entity_poly.pdbx_seq_one_letter_code
_entity_poly.pdbx_strand_id
1 'polypeptide(L)' 'MLNTVPAIIKEGRIELLESVPIPEGTRVLVTLIPEETNSDFWQKVSETALAKIWDNLEDDIYERLLEA' A
#
# COMPACT_ATOMS: atom_id res chain seq x y z
N MET A 1 11.10 2.54 29.66
CA MET A 1 10.12 2.69 28.55
C MET A 1 10.70 2.01 27.33
N LEU A 2 9.87 1.38 26.50
CA LEU A 2 10.30 0.81 25.22
C LEU A 2 10.41 1.96 24.21
N ASN A 3 11.55 2.07 23.53
CA ASN A 3 11.72 3.01 22.43
C ASN A 3 11.69 2.22 21.12
N THR A 4 10.73 2.54 20.25
CA THR A 4 10.61 1.97 18.91
C THR A 4 11.24 2.93 17.92
N VAL A 5 12.26 2.46 17.20
CA VAL A 5 12.95 3.24 16.16
C VAL A 5 12.62 2.61 14.81
N PRO A 6 12.04 3.36 13.86
CA PRO A 6 11.78 2.87 12.51
C PRO A 6 13.09 2.49 11.80
N ALA A 7 13.05 1.39 11.05
CA ALA A 7 14.19 0.88 10.32
C ALA A 7 13.74 0.22 9.01
N ILE A 8 14.67 0.11 8.07
CA ILE A 8 14.46 -0.56 6.79
C ILE A 8 15.54 -1.61 6.55
N ILE A 9 15.22 -2.59 5.70
CA ILE A 9 16.24 -3.50 5.17
C ILE A 9 16.81 -2.87 3.90
N LYS A 10 18.11 -2.59 3.90
CA LYS A 10 18.85 -2.12 2.74
C LYS A 10 20.10 -2.98 2.58
N GLU A 11 20.25 -3.59 1.40
CA GLU A 11 21.38 -4.50 1.10
C GLU A 11 21.56 -5.63 2.15
N GLY A 12 20.45 -6.16 2.66
CA GLY A 12 20.47 -7.23 3.67
C GLY A 12 20.87 -6.78 5.08
N ARG A 13 21.00 -5.47 5.32
CA ARG A 13 21.28 -4.89 6.64
C ARG A 13 20.09 -4.09 7.15
N ILE A 14 19.91 -4.07 8.47
CA ILE A 14 18.93 -3.18 9.12
C ILE A 14 19.56 -1.79 9.24
N GLU A 15 18.96 -0.80 8.60
CA GLU A 15 19.33 0.61 8.72
C GLU A 15 18.24 1.36 9.47
N LEU A 16 18.59 2.01 10.58
CA LEU A 16 17.68 2.88 11.31
C LEU A 16 17.39 4.13 10.47
N LEU A 17 16.12 4.54 10.40
CA LEU A 17 15.72 5.77 9.71
C LEU A 17 16.11 7.03 10.48
N GLU A 18 16.35 6.90 11.79
CA GLU A 18 16.76 7.97 12.68
C GLU A 18 18.04 7.58 13.42
N SER A 19 18.93 8.55 13.64
CA SER A 19 20.14 8.33 14.43
C SER A 19 19.79 8.32 15.91
N VAL A 20 19.94 7.15 16.54
CA VAL A 20 19.69 6.97 17.97
C VAL A 20 20.94 6.34 18.61
N PRO A 21 21.43 6.88 19.74
CA PRO A 21 22.56 6.28 20.44
C PRO A 21 22.15 4.91 21.03
N ILE A 22 22.73 3.84 20.50
CA ILE A 22 22.52 2.48 20.99
C ILE A 22 23.88 1.94 21.47
N PRO A 23 24.08 1.76 22.79
CA PRO A 23 25.31 1.20 23.33
C PRO A 23 25.60 -0.20 22.78
N GLU A 24 26.88 -0.55 22.68
CA GLU A 24 27.31 -1.88 22.28
C GLU A 24 26.74 -2.95 23.23
N GLY A 25 26.30 -4.09 22.67
CA GLY A 25 25.69 -5.18 23.44
C GLY A 25 24.21 -4.98 23.79
N THR A 26 23.58 -3.88 23.35
CA THR A 26 22.14 -3.66 23.56
C THR A 26 21.32 -4.77 22.89
N ARG A 27 20.47 -5.45 23.68
CA ARG A 27 19.51 -6.43 23.17
C ARG A 27 18.32 -5.70 22.55
N VAL A 28 17.99 -6.04 21.31
CA VAL A 28 16.87 -5.46 20.57
C VAL A 28 15.85 -6.52 20.17
N LEU A 29 14.59 -6.12 20.02
CA LEU A 29 13.53 -6.92 19.43
C LEU A 29 13.24 -6.35 18.03
N VAL A 30 13.24 -7.20 17.02
CA VAL A 30 12.90 -6.81 15.64
C VAL A 30 11.47 -7.26 15.35
N THR A 31 10.63 -6.31 14.96
CA THR A 31 9.27 -6.57 14.50
C THR A 31 9.19 -6.16 13.04
N LEU A 32 8.83 -7.11 12.17
CA LEU A 32 8.61 -6.82 10.76
C LEU A 32 7.26 -6.13 10.60
N ILE A 33 7.28 -4.93 10.02
CA ILE A 33 6.07 -4.22 9.66
C ILE A 33 5.63 -4.80 8.31
N PRO A 34 4.47 -5.47 8.21
CA PRO A 34 3.99 -5.94 6.93
C PRO A 34 3.79 -4.74 6.01
N GLU A 35 4.21 -4.85 4.75
CA GLU A 35 3.73 -3.92 3.74
C GLU A 35 2.20 -4.02 3.76
N GLU A 36 1.52 -2.89 4.02
CA GLU A 36 0.11 -2.82 3.68
C GLU A 36 0.05 -2.95 2.17
N THR A 37 -0.33 -4.13 1.67
CA THR A 37 -0.76 -4.33 0.29
C THR A 37 -2.09 -3.59 0.08
N ASN A 38 -2.09 -2.28 0.34
CA ASN A 38 -3.22 -1.38 0.11
C ASN A 38 -3.61 -1.38 -1.36
N SER A 39 -2.70 -1.76 -2.27
CA SER A 39 -2.99 -2.06 -3.67
C SER A 39 -4.19 -3.01 -3.78
N ASP A 40 -4.16 -4.17 -3.11
CA ASP A 40 -5.21 -5.17 -3.26
C ASP A 40 -6.53 -4.74 -2.62
N PHE A 41 -6.45 -3.97 -1.53
CA PHE A 41 -7.62 -3.41 -0.87
C PHE A 41 -8.31 -2.36 -1.74
N TRP A 42 -7.58 -1.33 -2.17
CA TRP A 42 -8.13 -0.27 -3.01
C TRP A 42 -8.55 -0.79 -4.38
N GLN A 43 -7.83 -1.75 -4.96
CA GLN A 43 -8.19 -2.41 -6.21
C GLN A 43 -9.58 -3.05 -6.09
N LYS A 44 -9.80 -3.91 -5.07
CA LYS A 44 -11.09 -4.59 -4.86
C LYS A 44 -12.25 -3.62 -4.63
N VAL A 45 -12.03 -2.57 -3.85
CA VAL A 45 -13.06 -1.56 -3.58
C VAL A 45 -13.38 -0.77 -4.84
N SER A 46 -12.36 -0.35 -5.59
CA SER A 46 -12.53 0.41 -6.84
C SER A 46 -13.24 -0.42 -7.91
N GLU A 47 -12.91 -1.69 -8.06
CA GLU A 47 -13.55 -2.62 -8.99
C GLU A 47 -15.05 -2.78 -8.69
N THR A 48 -15.41 -2.94 -7.42
CA THR A 48 -16.83 -3.04 -7.00
C THR A 48 -17.60 -1.76 -7.29
N ALA A 49 -16.98 -0.60 -7.10
CA ALA A 49 -17.60 0.69 -7.40
C ALA A 49 -17.76 0.88 -8.92
N LEU A 50 -16.73 0.55 -9.69
CA LEU A 50 -16.73 0.65 -11.16
C LEU A 50 -17.79 -0.27 -11.78
N ALA A 51 -17.89 -1.52 -11.33
CA ALA A 51 -18.86 -2.48 -11.85
C ALA A 51 -20.33 -2.01 -11.74
N LYS A 52 -20.65 -1.12 -10.79
CA LYS A 52 -22.01 -0.56 -10.64
C LYS A 52 -22.38 0.49 -11.69
N ILE A 53 -21.38 1.11 -12.31
CA ILE A 53 -21.56 2.23 -13.24
C ILE A 53 -21.05 1.92 -14.65
N TRP A 54 -20.32 0.81 -14.83
CA TRP A 54 -19.67 0.46 -16.09
C TRP A 54 -20.65 -0.03 -17.17
N ASP A 55 -21.74 -0.70 -16.77
CA ASP A 55 -22.77 -1.22 -17.69
C ASP A 55 -23.97 -0.26 -17.75
N ASN A 56 -23.70 0.99 -18.13
CA ASN A 56 -24.71 2.03 -18.26
C ASN A 56 -25.12 2.20 -19.72
N LEU A 57 -26.32 1.71 -20.05
CA LEU A 57 -26.94 1.86 -21.38
C LEU A 57 -27.07 3.33 -21.86
N GLU A 58 -27.02 4.30 -20.94
CA GLU A 58 -27.03 5.72 -21.28
C GLU A 58 -25.68 6.21 -21.83
N ASP A 59 -24.58 5.50 -21.59
CA ASP A 59 -23.25 5.85 -22.10
C ASP A 59 -23.01 5.35 -23.55
N ASP A 60 -23.84 4.41 -24.02
CA ASP A 60 -23.79 3.85 -25.39
C ASP A 60 -24.38 4.78 -26.46
N ILE A 61 -24.81 6.00 -26.09
CA ILE A 61 -25.42 6.96 -27.01
C ILE A 61 -24.51 7.26 -28.21
N TYR A 62 -23.19 7.37 -27.98
CA TYR A 62 -22.24 7.64 -29.06
C TYR A 62 -22.06 6.44 -30.01
N GLU A 63 -22.11 5.21 -29.50
CA GLU A 63 -22.07 4.02 -30.34
C GLU A 63 -23.30 3.96 -31.25
N ARG A 64 -24.48 4.33 -30.74
CA ARG A 64 -25.72 4.37 -31.52
C ARG A 64 -25.76 5.48 -32.58
N LEU A 65 -25.01 6.57 -32.39
CA LEU A 65 -24.91 7.65 -33.38
C LEU A 65 -24.00 7.30 -34.56
N LEU A 66 -23.10 6.31 -34.41
CA LEU A 66 -22.23 5.82 -35.49
C LEU A 66 -22.94 4.87 -36.46
N GLU A 67 -24.07 4.28 -36.04
CA GLU A 67 -24.88 3.36 -36.85
C GLU A 67 -25.97 4.06 -37.70
N ALA A 68 -26.15 5.37 -37.54
CA ALA A 68 -27.16 6.20 -38.22
C ALA A 68 -26.59 6.95 -39.44
#